data_AF-A0A0C1R028-F1
#
_entry.id   AF-A0A0C1R028-F1
#
_cell.length_a   1.000
_cell.length_b   1.000
_cell.length_c   1.000
_cell.angle_alpha   90.00
_cell.angle_beta   90.00
_cell.angle_gamma   90.00
#
_symmetry.space_group_name_H-M   'P 1'
#
loop_
_entity.id
_entity.type
_entity.pdbx_description
1 polymer ?
#
loop_
_entity_poly.entity_id
_entity_poly.type
_entity_poly.pdbx_seq_one_letter_code
_entity_poly.pdbx_strand_id
1 'polypeptide(L)'
;MKNNLNSILTDNPEILQIIEAAKVRNYDALKQTWAGLSDKKTALSAIKILAGHRELEAIKLLMSISSYDISNFVVEGFAMSGDIDLTLEWINKGTNVHNAVKGAAEGGHEELVNLLLEDYRASIHNAAQGAAEGGHEELMNSLLARGANINFAVEGAILREDKKLLERILDRIKETINYKYILNTALITAAKHQHTEPIKWLIEEYKADPLKALNGAVYVNDFSFAKEIMITYKVMPENISPDFAEHLKIHFTEKFNIYSFLSSVTDDKSREKYIKYIAKITGINFTQLNNNTEDFIDIIELYGLSVSDAYVYYVEAKYIERGILTPLGDYVSSFYNLYNTNMLISEGENNEVFIPNEILNRIAYFCTEHPKLKHNDKSSDQQYPSLSEKGKNAVVDLWLGRIGEIFSKRTEEYIKEGSELAIMLTYEDEDNFSPVISNPVKYEYTSSFTTDRTESRETMVQYC
;
A
#
# COMPACT_ATOMS: atom_id res chain seq x y z
N MET A 1 17.91 -39.87 -0.33
CA MET A 1 17.71 -38.45 0.00
C MET A 1 16.54 -37.96 -0.83
N LYS A 2 15.40 -37.66 -0.21
CA LYS A 2 14.24 -37.07 -0.92
C LYS A 2 14.64 -35.66 -1.35
N ASN A 3 14.46 -35.32 -2.62
CA ASN A 3 14.79 -34.02 -3.21
C ASN A 3 14.29 -32.85 -2.33
N ASN A 4 15.22 -32.03 -1.81
CA ASN A 4 14.92 -30.79 -1.08
C ASN A 4 14.15 -29.75 -1.93
N LEU A 5 14.13 -29.91 -3.26
CA LEU A 5 13.27 -29.15 -4.18
C LEU A 5 11.77 -29.25 -3.82
N ASN A 6 11.33 -30.36 -3.22
CA ASN A 6 9.92 -30.59 -2.89
C ASN A 6 9.50 -30.13 -1.49
N SER A 7 10.43 -29.74 -0.60
CA SER A 7 10.04 -29.40 0.79
C SER A 7 10.01 -27.90 1.08
N ILE A 8 10.51 -27.05 0.18
CA ILE A 8 10.66 -25.60 0.44
C ILE A 8 9.70 -24.75 -0.41
N LEU A 9 9.04 -25.28 -1.46
CA LEU A 9 8.29 -24.43 -2.41
C LEU A 9 6.95 -25.00 -2.96
N THR A 10 6.43 -26.12 -2.46
CA THR A 10 5.35 -26.85 -3.18
C THR A 10 3.91 -26.59 -2.71
N ASP A 11 3.67 -25.70 -1.75
CA ASP A 11 2.29 -25.45 -1.28
C ASP A 11 1.61 -24.29 -2.03
N ASN A 12 2.34 -23.55 -2.87
CA ASN A 12 1.75 -22.48 -3.68
C ASN A 12 1.08 -23.09 -4.94
N PRO A 13 -0.25 -22.93 -5.10
CA PRO A 13 -0.99 -23.54 -6.21
C PRO A 13 -0.59 -22.99 -7.58
N GLU A 14 -0.15 -21.73 -7.68
CA GLU A 14 0.30 -21.13 -8.95
C GLU A 14 1.62 -21.77 -9.42
N ILE A 15 2.54 -22.04 -8.49
CA ILE A 15 3.80 -22.74 -8.78
C ILE A 15 3.52 -24.16 -9.27
N LEU A 16 2.63 -24.90 -8.59
CA LEU A 16 2.24 -26.25 -8.99
C LEU A 16 1.63 -26.30 -10.39
N GLN A 17 0.78 -25.32 -10.74
CA GLN A 17 0.20 -25.21 -12.07
C GLN A 17 1.26 -24.99 -13.14
N ILE A 18 2.25 -24.12 -12.89
CA ILE A 18 3.38 -23.90 -13.80
C ILE A 18 4.18 -25.19 -14.02
N ILE A 19 4.53 -25.88 -12.94
CA ILE A 19 5.32 -27.12 -13.01
C ILE A 19 4.56 -28.19 -13.78
N GLU A 20 3.29 -28.41 -13.48
CA GLU A 20 2.48 -29.43 -14.15
C GLU A 20 2.27 -29.08 -15.63
N ALA A 21 2.00 -27.82 -15.97
CA ALA A 21 1.86 -27.37 -17.35
C ALA A 21 3.16 -27.58 -18.16
N ALA A 22 4.32 -27.30 -17.58
CA ALA A 22 5.62 -27.57 -18.19
C ALA A 22 5.84 -29.07 -18.42
N LYS A 23 5.59 -29.90 -17.39
CA LYS A 23 5.75 -31.35 -17.41
C LYS A 23 4.89 -32.04 -18.46
N VAL A 24 3.63 -31.62 -18.62
CA VAL A 24 2.72 -32.15 -19.66
C VAL A 24 2.86 -31.43 -21.01
N ARG A 25 3.80 -30.47 -21.13
CA ARG A 25 4.08 -29.66 -22.32
C ARG A 25 2.87 -28.87 -22.84
N ASN A 26 1.99 -28.46 -21.93
CA ASN A 26 0.88 -27.58 -22.25
C ASN A 26 1.33 -26.12 -22.17
N TYR A 27 1.96 -25.65 -23.25
CA TYR A 27 2.56 -24.31 -23.30
C TYR A 27 1.53 -23.17 -23.34
N ASP A 28 0.29 -23.43 -23.76
CA ASP A 28 -0.76 -22.42 -23.71
C ASP A 28 -1.27 -22.22 -22.29
N ALA A 29 -1.46 -23.31 -21.54
CA ALA A 29 -1.75 -23.22 -20.10
C ALA A 29 -0.59 -22.54 -19.35
N LEU A 30 0.66 -22.89 -19.66
CA LEU A 30 1.83 -22.27 -19.05
C LEU A 30 1.87 -20.75 -19.26
N LYS A 31 1.59 -20.26 -20.48
CA LYS A 31 1.49 -18.83 -20.78
C LYS A 31 0.38 -18.14 -19.99
N GLN A 32 -0.80 -18.78 -19.94
CA GLN A 32 -1.95 -18.23 -19.22
C GLN A 32 -1.66 -18.10 -17.72
N THR A 33 -1.14 -19.16 -17.10
CA THR A 33 -0.77 -19.13 -15.68
C THR A 33 0.33 -18.10 -15.43
N TRP A 34 1.38 -18.04 -16.26
CA TRP A 34 2.46 -17.06 -16.11
C TRP A 34 1.97 -15.60 -16.19
N ALA A 35 1.06 -15.31 -17.11
CA ALA A 35 0.46 -13.98 -17.26
C ALA A 35 -0.47 -13.60 -16.09
N GLY A 36 -1.05 -14.59 -15.42
CA GLY A 36 -1.98 -14.42 -14.30
C GLY A 36 -1.34 -14.51 -12.91
N LEU A 37 -0.02 -14.56 -12.80
CA LEU A 37 0.67 -14.69 -11.51
C LEU A 37 0.37 -13.51 -10.59
N SER A 38 0.10 -13.83 -9.33
CA SER A 38 -0.23 -12.87 -8.28
C SER A 38 0.94 -11.93 -7.93
N ASP A 39 2.17 -12.44 -7.99
CA ASP A 39 3.36 -11.69 -7.64
C ASP A 39 4.63 -12.20 -8.35
N LYS A 40 5.68 -11.37 -8.31
CA LYS A 40 6.97 -11.67 -8.94
C LYS A 40 7.76 -12.78 -8.20
N LYS A 41 7.68 -12.86 -6.87
CA LYS A 41 8.38 -13.88 -6.06
C LYS A 41 7.91 -15.28 -6.44
N THR A 42 6.61 -15.47 -6.67
CA THR A 42 6.01 -16.71 -7.14
C THR A 42 6.56 -17.12 -8.51
N ALA A 43 6.64 -16.18 -9.46
CA ALA A 43 7.21 -16.40 -10.78
C ALA A 43 8.68 -16.89 -10.71
N LEU A 44 9.50 -16.20 -9.92
CA LEU A 44 10.92 -16.50 -9.76
C LEU A 44 11.16 -17.88 -9.12
N SER A 45 10.33 -18.24 -8.16
CA SER A 45 10.38 -19.54 -7.47
C SER A 45 10.06 -20.68 -8.43
N ALA A 46 9.05 -20.51 -9.30
CA ALA A 46 8.72 -21.48 -10.33
C ALA A 46 9.87 -21.69 -11.33
N ILE A 47 10.57 -20.63 -11.74
CA ILE A 47 11.75 -20.73 -12.62
C ILE A 47 12.86 -21.58 -12.00
N LYS A 48 13.20 -21.37 -10.71
CA LYS A 48 14.21 -22.18 -10.02
C LYS A 48 13.85 -23.67 -10.06
N ILE A 49 12.57 -24.01 -9.86
CA ILE A 49 12.11 -25.40 -9.87
C ILE A 49 12.15 -26.01 -11.27
N LEU A 50 11.68 -25.28 -12.29
CA LEU A 50 11.74 -25.73 -13.68
C LEU A 50 13.18 -25.98 -14.13
N ALA A 51 14.11 -25.08 -13.77
CA ALA A 51 15.54 -25.27 -14.03
C ALA A 51 16.09 -26.50 -13.30
N GLY A 52 15.75 -26.67 -12.01
CA GLY A 52 16.15 -27.85 -11.25
C GLY A 52 15.67 -29.18 -11.86
N HIS A 53 14.55 -29.17 -12.58
CA HIS A 53 14.00 -30.33 -13.30
C HIS A 53 14.41 -30.41 -14.78
N ARG A 54 15.27 -29.50 -15.26
CA ARG A 54 15.72 -29.41 -16.66
C ARG A 54 14.56 -29.21 -17.66
N GLU A 55 13.54 -28.44 -17.29
CA GLU A 55 12.41 -28.11 -18.17
C GLU A 55 12.79 -27.01 -19.19
N LEU A 56 13.80 -27.30 -20.03
CA LEU A 56 14.47 -26.31 -20.90
C LEU A 56 13.54 -25.64 -21.91
N GLU A 57 12.59 -26.38 -22.48
CA GLU A 57 11.64 -25.82 -23.44
C GLU A 57 10.65 -24.86 -22.77
N ALA A 58 10.20 -25.18 -21.55
CA ALA A 58 9.38 -24.27 -20.75
C ALA A 58 10.17 -23.02 -20.38
N ILE A 59 11.42 -23.16 -19.93
CA ILE A 59 12.30 -22.03 -19.59
C ILE A 59 12.50 -21.11 -20.80
N LYS A 60 12.84 -21.65 -21.98
CA LYS A 60 13.00 -20.87 -23.22
C LYS A 60 11.74 -20.08 -23.55
N LEU A 61 10.57 -20.72 -23.44
CA LEU A 61 9.30 -20.04 -23.66
C LEU A 61 9.09 -18.91 -22.66
N LEU A 62 9.26 -19.17 -21.36
CA LEU A 62 9.08 -18.18 -20.31
C LEU A 62 10.03 -16.99 -20.48
N MET A 63 11.29 -17.22 -20.87
CA MET A 63 12.23 -16.15 -21.20
C MET A 63 11.74 -15.26 -22.35
N SER A 64 11.06 -15.84 -23.36
CA SER A 64 10.57 -15.08 -24.51
C SER A 64 9.35 -14.21 -24.21
N ILE A 65 8.59 -14.53 -23.15
CA ILE A 65 7.36 -13.81 -22.76
C ILE A 65 7.52 -12.98 -21.49
N SER A 66 8.61 -13.17 -20.74
CA SER A 66 8.84 -12.44 -19.48
C SER A 66 9.16 -10.98 -19.75
N SER A 67 8.55 -10.08 -18.98
CA SER A 67 8.83 -8.64 -19.05
C SER A 67 10.13 -8.23 -18.35
N TYR A 68 10.85 -9.20 -17.77
CA TYR A 68 12.10 -9.01 -17.05
C TYR A 68 13.03 -10.21 -17.25
N ASP A 69 14.33 -9.99 -17.06
CA ASP A 69 15.35 -11.03 -17.19
C ASP A 69 15.26 -12.04 -16.02
N ILE A 70 15.10 -13.32 -16.38
CA ILE A 70 15.01 -14.45 -15.45
C ILE A 70 16.27 -15.32 -15.44
N SER A 71 17.29 -14.99 -16.24
CA SER A 71 18.47 -15.85 -16.47
C SER A 71 19.24 -16.18 -15.19
N ASN A 72 19.30 -15.22 -14.27
CA ASN A 72 19.94 -15.38 -12.97
C ASN A 72 19.24 -16.41 -12.06
N PHE A 73 17.92 -16.56 -12.19
CA PHE A 73 17.14 -17.55 -11.43
C PHE A 73 17.19 -18.94 -12.08
N VAL A 74 17.34 -18.97 -13.40
CA VAL A 74 17.57 -20.21 -14.14
C VAL A 74 18.90 -20.85 -13.72
N VAL A 75 20.00 -20.09 -13.74
CA VAL A 75 21.31 -20.62 -13.31
C VAL A 75 21.30 -21.03 -11.84
N GLU A 76 20.61 -20.28 -10.98
CA GLU A 76 20.44 -20.62 -9.56
C GLU A 76 19.71 -21.96 -9.41
N GLY A 77 18.64 -22.20 -10.17
CA GLY A 77 17.89 -23.46 -10.15
C GLY A 77 18.70 -24.67 -10.65
N PHE A 78 19.51 -24.51 -11.70
CA PHE A 78 20.45 -25.57 -12.13
C PHE A 78 21.50 -25.87 -11.04
N ALA A 79 22.06 -24.82 -10.44
CA ALA A 79 23.06 -24.99 -9.40
C ALA A 79 22.46 -25.65 -8.16
N MET A 80 21.23 -25.28 -7.79
CA MET A 80 20.48 -25.84 -6.66
C MET A 80 20.10 -27.31 -6.84
N SER A 81 20.01 -27.81 -8.07
CA SER A 81 19.85 -29.26 -8.33
C SER A 81 21.18 -30.00 -8.51
N GLY A 82 22.31 -29.30 -8.46
CA GLY A 82 23.65 -29.86 -8.61
C GLY A 82 24.06 -30.11 -10.05
N ASP A 83 23.36 -29.48 -11.00
CA ASP A 83 23.63 -29.62 -12.42
C ASP A 83 24.84 -28.80 -12.86
N ILE A 84 26.03 -29.39 -12.72
CA ILE A 84 27.30 -28.72 -13.03
C ILE A 84 27.32 -28.23 -14.48
N ASP A 85 26.95 -29.09 -15.45
CA ASP A 85 27.06 -28.77 -16.87
C ASP A 85 26.19 -27.57 -17.25
N LEU A 86 24.90 -27.58 -16.90
CA LEU A 86 24.01 -26.45 -17.22
C LEU A 86 24.34 -25.20 -16.40
N THR A 87 24.80 -25.36 -15.16
CA THR A 87 25.25 -24.21 -14.35
C THR A 87 26.41 -23.49 -15.05
N LEU A 88 27.44 -24.23 -15.45
CA LEU A 88 28.61 -23.66 -16.12
C LEU A 88 28.28 -23.12 -17.52
N GLU A 89 27.41 -23.81 -18.28
CA GLU A 89 26.94 -23.31 -19.58
C GLU A 89 26.31 -21.92 -19.45
N TRP A 90 25.47 -21.71 -18.42
CA TRP A 90 24.79 -20.44 -18.23
C TRP A 90 25.70 -19.35 -17.68
N ILE A 91 26.64 -19.69 -16.80
CA ILE A 91 27.69 -18.75 -16.36
C ILE A 91 28.49 -18.26 -17.57
N ASN A 92 28.85 -19.15 -18.49
CA ASN A 92 29.57 -18.80 -19.71
C ASN A 92 28.74 -17.93 -20.67
N LYS A 93 27.40 -17.92 -20.54
CA LYS A 93 26.50 -17.00 -21.25
C LYS A 93 26.34 -15.64 -20.55
N GLY A 94 27.04 -15.41 -19.43
CA GLY A 94 27.08 -14.14 -18.73
C GLY A 94 26.15 -14.04 -17.52
N THR A 95 25.58 -15.14 -17.03
CA THR A 95 24.83 -15.09 -15.76
C THR A 95 25.75 -14.87 -14.56
N ASN A 96 25.17 -14.38 -13.46
CA ASN A 96 25.93 -14.04 -12.28
C ASN A 96 26.38 -15.29 -11.51
N VAL A 97 27.69 -15.53 -11.46
CA VAL A 97 28.32 -16.64 -10.71
C VAL A 97 27.95 -16.63 -9.21
N HIS A 98 27.67 -15.47 -8.62
CA HIS A 98 27.28 -15.37 -7.22
C HIS A 98 25.89 -15.96 -6.94
N ASN A 99 24.98 -15.92 -7.92
CA ASN A 99 23.68 -16.59 -7.81
C ASN A 99 23.84 -18.11 -7.97
N ALA A 100 24.73 -18.54 -8.87
CA ALA A 100 25.05 -19.96 -9.04
C ALA A 100 25.63 -20.56 -7.75
N VAL A 101 26.63 -19.91 -7.12
CA VAL A 101 27.22 -20.46 -5.88
C VAL A 101 26.23 -20.43 -4.71
N LYS A 102 25.35 -19.42 -4.66
CA LYS A 102 24.26 -19.38 -3.68
C LYS A 102 23.33 -20.57 -3.87
N GLY A 103 22.85 -20.82 -5.09
CA GLY A 103 21.99 -21.95 -5.42
C GLY A 103 22.65 -23.31 -5.14
N ALA A 104 23.91 -23.49 -5.55
CA ALA A 104 24.67 -24.72 -5.26
C ALA A 104 24.78 -24.98 -3.75
N ALA A 105 25.05 -23.94 -2.96
CA ALA A 105 25.12 -24.07 -1.51
C ALA A 105 23.75 -24.30 -0.86
N GLU A 106 22.69 -23.69 -1.38
CA GLU A 106 21.30 -23.92 -0.97
C GLU A 106 20.86 -25.37 -1.25
N GLY A 107 21.34 -25.99 -2.34
CA GLY A 107 21.14 -27.41 -2.64
C GLY A 107 22.10 -28.35 -1.89
N GLY A 108 23.11 -27.82 -1.21
CA GLY A 108 24.11 -28.59 -0.46
C GLY A 108 25.16 -29.27 -1.35
N HIS A 109 25.36 -28.79 -2.59
CA HIS A 109 26.28 -29.36 -3.56
C HIS A 109 27.71 -28.85 -3.33
N GLU A 110 28.38 -29.35 -2.29
CA GLU A 110 29.72 -28.90 -1.88
C GLU A 110 30.77 -28.94 -2.99
N GLU A 111 30.76 -29.96 -3.85
CA GLU A 111 31.67 -30.07 -5.00
C GLU A 111 31.50 -28.88 -5.96
N LEU A 112 30.26 -28.56 -6.33
CA LEU A 112 29.94 -27.43 -7.20
C LEU A 112 30.25 -26.09 -6.51
N VAL A 113 30.00 -25.98 -5.20
CA VAL A 113 30.38 -24.79 -4.43
C VAL A 113 31.89 -24.56 -4.50
N ASN A 114 32.69 -25.60 -4.24
CA ASN A 114 34.15 -25.49 -4.29
C ASN A 114 34.65 -25.13 -5.69
N LEU A 115 34.12 -25.77 -6.73
CA LEU A 115 34.42 -25.44 -8.12
C LEU A 115 34.14 -23.97 -8.44
N LEU A 116 32.97 -23.45 -8.06
CA LEU A 116 32.60 -22.07 -8.34
C LEU A 116 33.44 -21.05 -7.55
N LEU A 117 33.83 -21.38 -6.31
CA LEU A 117 34.70 -20.52 -5.50
C LEU A 117 36.13 -20.46 -6.05
N GLU A 118 36.68 -21.59 -6.47
CA GLU A 118 38.08 -21.71 -6.88
C GLU A 118 38.29 -21.25 -8.33
N ASP A 119 37.45 -21.71 -9.26
CA ASP A 119 37.67 -21.53 -10.69
C ASP A 119 36.90 -20.33 -11.26
N TYR A 120 35.77 -19.97 -10.65
CA TYR A 120 34.89 -18.89 -11.14
C TYR A 120 34.84 -17.67 -10.23
N ARG A 121 35.69 -17.62 -9.19
CA ARG A 121 35.82 -16.51 -8.24
C ARG A 121 34.49 -16.09 -7.61
N ALA A 122 33.62 -17.08 -7.35
CA ALA A 122 32.35 -16.83 -6.70
C ALA A 122 32.55 -16.32 -5.26
N SER A 123 31.49 -15.72 -4.71
CA SER A 123 31.54 -15.10 -3.38
C SER A 123 31.33 -16.16 -2.31
N ILE A 124 32.33 -16.36 -1.46
CA ILE A 124 32.22 -17.26 -0.29
C ILE A 124 31.12 -16.82 0.68
N HIS A 125 30.79 -15.52 0.68
CA HIS A 125 29.71 -14.96 1.48
C HIS A 125 28.33 -15.40 0.96
N ASN A 126 28.11 -15.34 -0.36
CA ASN A 126 26.88 -15.83 -0.99
C ASN A 126 26.73 -17.34 -0.83
N ALA A 127 27.83 -18.09 -0.87
CA ALA A 127 27.82 -19.52 -0.57
C ALA A 127 27.36 -19.78 0.88
N ALA A 128 27.88 -19.04 1.86
CA ALA A 128 27.48 -19.21 3.26
C ALA A 128 26.01 -18.84 3.50
N GLN A 129 25.50 -17.81 2.82
CA GLN A 129 24.08 -17.48 2.83
C GLN A 129 23.24 -18.62 2.27
N GLY A 130 23.58 -19.13 1.08
CA GLY A 130 22.86 -20.23 0.44
C GLY A 130 22.86 -21.49 1.31
N ALA A 131 24.00 -21.88 1.87
CA ALA A 131 24.10 -23.02 2.77
C ALA A 131 23.20 -22.87 4.01
N ALA A 132 23.14 -21.68 4.62
CA ALA A 132 22.25 -21.42 5.74
C ALA A 132 20.76 -21.44 5.33
N GLU A 133 20.41 -20.86 4.18
CA GLU A 133 19.06 -20.85 3.62
C GLU A 133 18.55 -22.27 3.28
N GLY A 134 19.44 -23.13 2.77
CA GLY A 134 19.18 -24.55 2.51
C GLY A 134 19.20 -25.44 3.76
N GLY A 135 19.65 -24.92 4.90
CA GLY A 135 19.82 -25.69 6.15
C GLY A 135 21.04 -26.62 6.16
N HIS A 136 22.00 -26.42 5.25
CA HIS A 136 23.25 -27.17 5.14
C HIS A 136 24.29 -26.65 6.12
N GLU A 137 24.07 -26.89 7.42
CA GLU A 137 24.88 -26.32 8.50
C GLU A 137 26.36 -26.73 8.45
N GLU A 138 26.70 -27.96 8.06
CA GLU A 138 28.10 -28.40 7.92
C GLU A 138 28.84 -27.61 6.84
N LEU A 139 28.22 -27.45 5.68
CA LEU A 139 28.74 -26.64 4.58
C LEU A 139 28.85 -25.17 4.99
N MET A 140 27.82 -24.61 5.63
CA MET A 140 27.85 -23.25 6.18
C MET A 140 29.02 -23.07 7.14
N ASN A 141 29.23 -24.00 8.08
CA ASN A 141 30.32 -23.93 9.05
C ASN A 141 31.70 -24.00 8.38
N SER A 142 31.86 -24.86 7.37
CA SER A 142 33.08 -24.94 6.56
C SER A 142 33.38 -23.62 5.86
N LEU A 143 32.36 -22.99 5.27
CA LEU A 143 32.50 -21.70 4.58
C LEU A 143 32.85 -20.55 5.56
N LEU A 144 32.23 -20.53 6.75
CA LEU A 144 32.59 -19.59 7.81
C LEU A 144 34.05 -19.77 8.28
N ALA A 145 34.50 -21.02 8.45
CA ALA A 145 35.89 -21.33 8.79
C ALA A 145 36.89 -20.89 7.71
N ARG A 146 36.45 -20.88 6.44
CA ARG A 146 37.20 -20.37 5.28
C ARG A 146 37.11 -18.84 5.11
N GLY A 147 36.49 -18.13 6.05
CA GLY A 147 36.46 -16.66 6.07
C GLY A 147 35.17 -16.04 5.52
N ALA A 148 34.09 -16.81 5.34
CA ALA A 148 32.79 -16.20 5.04
C ALA A 148 32.33 -15.30 6.20
N ASN A 149 31.74 -14.15 5.86
CA ASN A 149 31.18 -13.24 6.85
C ASN A 149 29.89 -13.83 7.42
N ILE A 150 29.85 -13.96 8.74
CA ILE A 150 28.72 -14.54 9.47
C ILE A 150 27.38 -13.83 9.26
N ASN A 151 27.39 -12.55 8.89
CA ASN A 151 26.16 -11.82 8.54
C ASN A 151 25.36 -12.53 7.45
N PHE A 152 26.05 -13.09 6.45
CA PHE A 152 25.39 -13.78 5.34
C PHE A 152 24.75 -15.10 5.79
N ALA A 153 25.37 -15.82 6.72
CA ALA A 153 24.78 -17.01 7.32
C ALA A 153 23.54 -16.65 8.18
N VAL A 154 23.60 -15.56 8.93
CA VAL A 154 22.47 -15.02 9.69
C VAL A 154 21.33 -14.62 8.76
N GLU A 155 21.62 -13.93 7.66
CA GLU A 155 20.62 -13.58 6.63
C GLU A 155 19.97 -14.85 6.06
N GLY A 156 20.74 -15.87 5.70
CA GLY A 156 20.19 -17.14 5.20
C GLY A 156 19.27 -17.83 6.21
N ALA A 157 19.63 -17.83 7.50
CA ALA A 157 18.78 -18.39 8.56
C ALA A 157 17.47 -17.60 8.74
N ILE A 158 17.50 -16.27 8.60
CA ILE A 158 16.31 -15.40 8.64
C ILE A 158 15.40 -15.64 7.44
N LEU A 159 15.97 -15.76 6.23
CA LEU A 159 15.22 -16.03 5.00
C LEU A 159 14.54 -17.41 5.02
N ARG A 160 15.17 -18.38 5.67
CA ARG A 160 14.60 -19.71 5.94
C ARG A 160 13.55 -19.71 7.06
N GLU A 161 13.49 -18.64 7.84
CA GLU A 161 12.71 -18.57 9.10
C GLU A 161 13.10 -19.70 10.10
N ASP A 162 14.37 -20.13 10.06
CA ASP A 162 14.87 -21.22 10.91
C ASP A 162 15.41 -20.67 12.24
N LYS A 163 14.50 -20.57 13.21
CA LYS A 163 14.82 -20.12 14.57
C LYS A 163 15.97 -20.88 15.22
N LYS A 164 16.00 -22.22 15.05
CA LYS A 164 17.01 -23.08 15.68
C LYS A 164 18.39 -22.91 15.07
N LEU A 165 18.46 -22.71 13.75
CA LEU A 165 19.72 -22.37 13.10
C LEU A 165 20.21 -21.01 13.57
N LEU A 166 19.34 -20.00 13.61
CA LEU A 166 19.77 -18.67 14.06
C LEU A 166 20.21 -18.68 15.54
N GLU A 167 19.47 -19.35 16.43
CA GLU A 167 19.86 -19.58 17.84
C GLU A 167 21.31 -20.09 17.94
N ARG A 168 21.62 -21.16 17.19
CA ARG A 168 22.96 -21.77 17.18
C ARG A 168 24.03 -20.85 16.62
N ILE A 169 23.71 -20.05 15.59
CA ILE A 169 24.64 -19.06 15.05
C ILE A 169 24.90 -17.97 16.09
N LEU A 170 23.85 -17.37 16.66
CA LEU A 170 23.92 -16.29 17.65
C LEU A 170 24.66 -16.73 18.93
N ASP A 171 24.44 -17.95 19.41
CA ASP A 171 25.12 -18.50 20.59
C ASP A 171 26.64 -18.58 20.42
N ARG A 172 27.12 -18.87 19.20
CA ARG A 172 28.55 -18.93 18.90
C ARG A 172 29.22 -17.57 18.88
N ILE A 173 28.45 -16.51 18.60
CA ILE A 173 28.97 -15.14 18.47
C ILE A 173 28.62 -14.21 19.63
N LYS A 174 27.89 -14.68 20.64
CA LYS A 174 27.39 -13.86 21.75
C LYS A 174 28.47 -13.10 22.52
N GLU A 175 29.68 -13.65 22.59
CA GLU A 175 30.83 -13.02 23.26
C GLU A 175 31.70 -12.17 22.33
N THR A 176 31.35 -12.07 21.05
CA THR A 176 32.10 -11.27 20.08
C THR A 176 31.67 -9.81 20.15
N ILE A 177 32.62 -8.89 19.91
CA ILE A 177 32.37 -7.44 19.89
C ILE A 177 31.33 -7.02 18.82
N ASN A 178 31.11 -7.85 17.80
CA ASN A 178 30.20 -7.58 16.69
C ASN A 178 28.78 -8.12 16.91
N TYR A 179 28.50 -8.79 18.03
CA TYR A 179 27.21 -9.44 18.30
C TYR A 179 26.00 -8.52 18.08
N LYS A 180 26.04 -7.31 18.68
CA LYS A 180 24.96 -6.33 18.55
C LYS A 180 24.79 -5.84 17.11
N TYR A 181 25.89 -5.70 16.37
CA TYR A 181 25.83 -5.32 14.96
C TYR A 181 25.16 -6.41 14.13
N ILE A 182 25.52 -7.67 14.35
CA ILE A 182 24.95 -8.83 13.66
C ILE A 182 23.45 -8.97 13.96
N LEU A 183 23.04 -8.83 15.22
CA LEU A 183 21.62 -8.79 15.61
C LEU A 183 20.84 -7.69 14.89
N ASN A 184 21.40 -6.49 14.81
CA ASN A 184 20.75 -5.37 14.15
C ASN A 184 20.59 -5.62 12.63
N THR A 185 21.61 -6.20 11.99
CA THR A 185 21.54 -6.60 10.57
C THR A 185 20.47 -7.67 10.37
N ALA A 186 20.39 -8.67 11.25
CA ALA A 186 19.36 -9.71 11.21
C ALA A 186 17.95 -9.10 11.26
N LEU A 187 17.76 -8.13 12.16
CA LEU A 187 16.47 -7.47 12.34
C LEU A 187 16.07 -6.58 11.15
N ILE A 188 17.03 -5.89 10.54
CA ILE A 188 16.82 -5.14 9.29
C ILE A 188 16.40 -6.09 8.17
N THR A 189 17.11 -7.21 8.00
CA THR A 189 16.80 -8.21 6.96
C THR A 189 15.42 -8.80 7.16
N ALA A 190 15.08 -9.23 8.39
CA ALA A 190 13.76 -9.74 8.71
C ALA A 190 12.64 -8.73 8.34
N ALA A 191 12.86 -7.45 8.64
CA ALA A 191 11.90 -6.40 8.33
C ALA A 191 11.76 -6.11 6.83
N LYS A 192 12.86 -6.13 6.06
CA LYS A 192 12.81 -5.98 4.59
C LYS A 192 12.00 -7.07 3.89
N HIS A 193 11.92 -8.25 4.51
CA HIS A 193 11.17 -9.39 4.00
C HIS A 193 9.79 -9.57 4.69
N GLN A 194 9.40 -8.67 5.59
CA GLN A 194 8.16 -8.75 6.38
C GLN A 194 8.03 -10.06 7.19
N HIS A 195 9.15 -10.65 7.61
CA HIS A 195 9.12 -11.87 8.40
C HIS A 195 8.82 -11.54 9.87
N THR A 196 7.53 -11.55 10.24
CA THR A 196 7.02 -11.12 11.55
C THR A 196 7.57 -11.95 12.70
N GLU A 197 7.65 -13.27 12.55
CA GLU A 197 8.22 -14.15 13.56
C GLU A 197 9.69 -13.77 13.81
N PRO A 198 10.64 -13.83 12.85
CA PRO A 198 12.01 -13.29 12.97
C PRO A 198 12.16 -11.98 13.75
N ILE A 199 11.34 -10.98 13.44
CA ILE A 199 11.37 -9.70 14.14
C ILE A 199 11.01 -9.86 15.61
N LYS A 200 9.96 -10.63 15.90
CA LYS A 200 9.45 -10.86 17.25
C LYS A 200 10.50 -11.47 18.17
N TRP A 201 11.09 -12.62 17.82
CA TRP A 201 12.08 -13.24 18.71
C TRP A 201 13.36 -12.40 18.80
N LEU A 202 13.82 -11.74 17.73
CA LEU A 202 14.98 -10.84 17.80
C LEU A 202 14.78 -9.68 18.79
N ILE A 203 13.59 -9.07 18.84
CA ILE A 203 13.30 -7.97 19.77
C ILE A 203 12.99 -8.51 21.17
N GLU A 204 12.12 -9.50 21.29
CA GLU A 204 11.60 -9.97 22.58
C GLU A 204 12.61 -10.82 23.35
N GLU A 205 13.32 -11.72 22.67
CA GLU A 205 14.24 -12.68 23.28
C GLU A 205 15.68 -12.15 23.29
N TYR A 206 16.14 -11.59 22.16
CA TYR A 206 17.52 -11.13 21.99
C TYR A 206 17.72 -9.64 22.28
N LYS A 207 16.66 -8.92 22.65
CA LYS A 207 16.69 -7.48 22.99
C LYS A 207 17.31 -6.62 21.90
N ALA A 208 17.13 -7.01 20.63
CA ALA A 208 17.51 -6.20 19.49
C ALA A 208 16.72 -4.89 19.49
N ASP A 209 17.35 -3.83 18.96
CA ASP A 209 16.75 -2.49 18.93
C ASP A 209 15.62 -2.43 17.89
N PRO A 210 14.35 -2.24 18.30
CA PRO A 210 13.21 -2.22 17.37
C PRO A 210 13.30 -1.09 16.33
N LEU A 211 14.10 -0.05 16.57
CA LEU A 211 14.39 0.99 15.57
C LEU A 211 15.03 0.39 14.30
N LYS A 212 15.74 -0.74 14.41
CA LYS A 212 16.35 -1.43 13.27
C LYS A 212 15.32 -2.17 12.43
N ALA A 213 14.25 -2.69 13.04
CA ALA A 213 13.11 -3.21 12.29
C ALA A 213 12.40 -2.08 11.53
N LEU A 214 12.18 -0.94 12.20
CA LEU A 214 11.58 0.25 11.57
C LEU A 214 12.39 0.71 10.35
N ASN A 215 13.72 0.70 10.45
CA ASN A 215 14.60 0.99 9.33
C ASN A 215 14.36 0.06 8.13
N GLY A 216 14.29 -1.25 8.37
CA GLY A 216 14.06 -2.22 7.32
C GLY A 216 12.72 -2.01 6.60
N ALA A 217 11.65 -1.74 7.35
CA ALA A 217 10.32 -1.47 6.80
C ALA A 217 10.26 -0.18 5.98
N VAL A 218 10.85 0.91 6.49
CA VAL A 218 10.92 2.20 5.79
C VAL A 218 11.76 2.10 4.52
N TYR A 219 12.87 1.34 4.54
CA TYR A 219 13.72 1.14 3.36
C TYR A 219 12.96 0.53 2.18
N VAL A 220 12.01 -0.37 2.44
CA VAL A 220 11.18 -0.99 1.38
C VAL A 220 9.93 -0.17 1.06
N ASN A 221 9.80 1.04 1.61
CA ASN A 221 8.65 1.95 1.50
C ASN A 221 7.32 1.31 1.96
N ASP A 222 7.37 0.39 2.92
CA ASP A 222 6.17 -0.24 3.48
C ASP A 222 5.69 0.50 4.73
N PHE A 223 4.82 1.49 4.52
CA PHE A 223 4.29 2.29 5.62
C PHE A 223 3.40 1.48 6.56
N SER A 224 2.58 0.57 6.02
CA SER A 224 1.68 -0.27 6.82
C SER A 224 2.47 -1.10 7.83
N PHE A 225 3.55 -1.71 7.37
CA PHE A 225 4.43 -2.49 8.22
C PHE A 225 5.28 -1.63 9.18
N ALA A 226 5.75 -0.47 8.73
CA ALA A 226 6.43 0.49 9.60
C ALA A 226 5.52 0.96 10.76
N LYS A 227 4.26 1.26 10.46
CA LYS A 227 3.21 1.59 11.43
C LYS A 227 3.02 0.45 12.44
N GLU A 228 2.92 -0.80 11.97
CA GLU A 228 2.79 -1.97 12.85
C GLU A 228 3.97 -2.07 13.82
N ILE A 229 5.21 -1.93 13.34
CA ILE A 229 6.42 -1.97 14.18
C ILE A 229 6.39 -0.88 15.25
N MET A 230 6.06 0.36 14.87
CA MET A 230 6.04 1.50 15.80
C MET A 230 5.02 1.31 16.93
N ILE A 231 3.85 0.76 16.61
CA ILE A 231 2.77 0.53 17.58
C ILE A 231 3.10 -0.68 18.46
N THR A 232 3.41 -1.83 17.85
CA THR A 232 3.66 -3.09 18.54
C THR A 232 4.84 -2.99 19.50
N TYR A 233 5.95 -2.41 19.04
CA TYR A 233 7.19 -2.30 19.83
C TYR A 233 7.37 -0.93 20.50
N LYS A 234 6.34 -0.08 20.46
CA LYS A 234 6.31 1.24 21.12
C LYS A 234 7.56 2.08 20.80
N VAL A 235 7.93 2.17 19.52
CA VAL A 235 9.12 2.89 19.06
C VAL A 235 8.91 4.40 19.19
N MET A 236 9.27 4.95 20.34
CA MET A 236 9.02 6.35 20.65
C MET A 236 9.81 7.32 19.75
N PRO A 237 9.21 8.47 19.39
CA PRO A 237 9.85 9.49 18.54
C PRO A 237 11.23 9.98 19.00
N GLU A 238 11.45 10.09 20.31
CA GLU A 238 12.73 10.50 20.88
C GLU A 238 13.91 9.59 20.52
N ASN A 239 13.63 8.35 20.11
CA ASN A 239 14.65 7.38 19.71
C ASN A 239 14.92 7.38 18.20
N ILE A 240 14.13 8.12 17.41
CA ILE A 240 14.25 8.16 15.96
C ILE A 240 15.31 9.19 15.58
N SER A 241 16.34 8.77 14.83
CA SER A 241 17.39 9.71 14.40
C SER A 241 16.87 10.72 13.37
N PRO A 242 17.51 11.89 13.22
CA PRO A 242 17.14 12.87 12.19
C PRO A 242 17.13 12.30 10.77
N ASP A 243 18.07 11.41 10.44
CA ASP A 243 18.13 10.75 9.12
C ASP A 243 16.89 9.88 8.88
N PHE A 244 16.38 9.20 9.91
CA PHE A 244 15.14 8.43 9.83
C PHE A 244 13.89 9.31 9.75
N ALA A 245 13.93 10.48 10.39
CA ALA A 245 12.81 11.39 10.40
C ALA A 245 12.45 11.86 8.98
N GLU A 246 13.43 12.12 8.12
CA GLU A 246 13.17 12.53 6.74
C GLU A 246 12.55 11.41 5.90
N HIS A 247 12.95 10.16 6.11
CA HIS A 247 12.31 9.02 5.44
C HIS A 247 10.87 8.80 5.92
N LEU A 248 10.60 8.89 7.23
CA LEU A 248 9.24 8.77 7.77
C LEU A 248 8.33 9.91 7.29
N LYS A 249 8.88 11.12 7.16
CA LYS A 249 8.15 12.30 6.69
C LYS A 249 7.54 12.09 5.31
N ILE A 250 8.19 11.35 4.42
CA ILE A 250 7.66 11.03 3.08
C ILE A 250 6.30 10.33 3.20
N HIS A 251 6.14 9.42 4.16
CA HIS A 251 4.87 8.72 4.39
C HIS A 251 3.81 9.59 5.07
N PHE A 252 4.23 10.53 5.90
CA PHE A 252 3.35 11.50 6.56
C PHE A 252 3.06 12.75 5.71
N THR A 253 3.35 12.72 4.41
CA THR A 253 2.87 13.76 3.48
C THR A 253 1.36 13.63 3.24
N GLU A 254 0.84 12.41 3.26
CA GLU A 254 -0.59 12.13 3.10
C GLU A 254 -1.32 12.23 4.45
N LYS A 255 -2.36 13.05 4.50
CA LYS A 255 -3.21 13.23 5.71
C LYS A 255 -3.84 11.91 6.16
N PHE A 256 -4.19 11.02 5.21
CA PHE A 256 -4.72 9.69 5.52
C PHE A 256 -3.72 8.87 6.37
N ASN A 257 -2.45 8.86 5.99
CA ASN A 257 -1.40 8.12 6.71
C ASN A 257 -1.18 8.67 8.11
N ILE A 258 -1.23 10.00 8.28
CA ILE A 258 -1.15 10.65 9.60
C ILE A 258 -2.30 10.17 10.50
N TYR A 259 -3.54 10.36 10.07
CA TYR A 259 -4.71 10.04 10.89
C TYR A 259 -4.85 8.54 11.12
N SER A 260 -4.60 7.72 10.10
CA SER A 260 -4.55 6.27 10.21
C SER A 260 -3.53 5.82 11.25
N PHE A 261 -2.33 6.40 11.25
CA PHE A 261 -1.30 6.09 12.24
C PHE A 261 -1.72 6.51 13.64
N LEU A 262 -2.09 7.78 13.82
CA LEU A 262 -2.40 8.37 15.12
C LEU A 262 -3.63 7.73 15.77
N SER A 263 -4.67 7.41 15.01
CA SER A 263 -5.87 6.73 15.53
C SER A 263 -5.60 5.29 15.97
N SER A 264 -4.51 4.68 15.48
CA SER A 264 -4.12 3.32 15.89
C SER A 264 -3.26 3.30 17.16
N VAL A 265 -2.82 4.46 17.65
CA VAL A 265 -2.09 4.57 18.93
C VAL A 265 -3.11 4.73 20.06
N THR A 266 -3.39 3.65 20.78
CA THR A 266 -4.45 3.61 21.80
C THR A 266 -4.06 4.26 23.14
N ASP A 267 -2.76 4.42 23.42
CA ASP A 267 -2.27 5.10 24.63
C ASP A 267 -2.14 6.60 24.38
N ASP A 268 -2.92 7.42 25.10
CA ASP A 268 -3.00 8.87 24.87
C ASP A 268 -1.66 9.58 25.08
N LYS A 269 -0.86 9.14 26.07
CA LYS A 269 0.48 9.72 26.32
C LYS A 269 1.41 9.47 25.14
N SER A 270 1.39 8.26 24.58
CA SER A 270 2.16 7.92 23.39
C SER A 270 1.64 8.67 22.17
N ARG A 271 0.31 8.79 22.02
CA ARG A 271 -0.33 9.52 20.92
C ARG A 271 0.09 10.99 20.92
N GLU A 272 0.05 11.67 22.06
CA GLU A 272 0.48 13.06 22.19
C GLU A 272 1.95 13.25 21.78
N LYS A 273 2.83 12.32 22.17
CA LYS A 273 4.24 12.33 21.73
C LYS A 273 4.38 12.19 20.21
N TYR A 274 3.62 11.27 19.61
CA TYR A 274 3.62 11.10 18.16
C TYR A 274 3.04 12.31 17.43
N ILE A 275 1.98 12.94 17.96
CA ILE A 275 1.42 14.19 17.40
C ILE A 275 2.49 15.28 17.41
N LYS A 276 3.17 15.51 18.53
CA LYS A 276 4.28 16.49 18.63
C LYS A 276 5.37 16.20 17.60
N TYR A 277 5.74 14.94 17.43
CA TYR A 277 6.75 14.53 16.48
C TYR A 277 6.33 14.75 15.02
N ILE A 278 5.14 14.28 14.65
CA ILE A 278 4.61 14.41 13.29
C ILE A 278 4.46 15.89 12.94
N ALA A 279 3.88 16.69 13.83
CA ALA A 279 3.79 18.15 13.69
C ALA A 279 5.17 18.78 13.40
N LYS A 280 6.20 18.36 14.15
CA LYS A 280 7.57 18.86 13.97
C LYS A 280 8.17 18.51 12.60
N ILE A 281 8.02 17.27 12.14
CA ILE A 281 8.67 16.81 10.89
C ILE A 281 7.90 17.22 9.63
N THR A 282 6.58 17.38 9.74
CA THR A 282 5.71 17.80 8.63
C THR A 282 5.53 19.31 8.54
N GLY A 283 5.73 20.04 9.64
CA GLY A 283 5.45 21.47 9.75
C GLY A 283 3.99 21.80 10.07
N ILE A 284 3.13 20.80 10.30
CA ILE A 284 1.73 21.01 10.70
C ILE A 284 1.67 21.58 12.13
N ASN A 285 0.72 22.48 12.39
CA ASN A 285 0.52 23.03 13.73
C ASN A 285 0.08 21.93 14.73
N PHE A 286 0.74 21.87 15.90
CA PHE A 286 0.47 20.85 16.92
C PHE A 286 -0.98 20.86 17.42
N THR A 287 -1.52 22.02 17.78
CA THR A 287 -2.87 22.15 18.33
C THR A 287 -3.91 21.76 17.30
N GLN A 288 -3.71 22.19 16.06
CA GLN A 288 -4.58 21.83 14.93
C GLN A 288 -4.57 20.31 14.69
N LEU A 289 -3.38 19.71 14.64
CA LEU A 289 -3.25 18.26 14.44
C LEU A 289 -3.87 17.47 15.59
N ASN A 290 -3.72 17.93 16.83
CA ASN A 290 -4.31 17.29 18.01
C ASN A 290 -5.84 17.28 17.92
N ASN A 291 -6.45 18.45 17.74
CA ASN A 291 -7.91 18.57 17.67
C ASN A 291 -8.49 17.76 16.50
N ASN A 292 -7.86 17.83 15.33
CA ASN A 292 -8.27 17.05 14.16
C ASN A 292 -8.16 15.54 14.39
N THR A 293 -7.16 15.09 15.15
CA THR A 293 -6.99 13.67 15.49
C THR A 293 -8.06 13.22 16.48
N GLU A 294 -8.42 14.04 17.46
CA GLU A 294 -9.52 13.77 18.40
C GLU A 294 -10.86 13.68 17.66
N ASP A 295 -11.20 14.68 16.84
CA ASP A 295 -12.40 14.66 15.98
C ASP A 295 -12.47 13.40 15.12
N PHE A 296 -11.34 12.99 14.54
CA PHE A 296 -11.25 11.80 13.70
C PHE A 296 -11.51 10.50 14.47
N ILE A 297 -10.98 10.39 15.69
CA ILE A 297 -11.20 9.22 16.56
C ILE A 297 -12.66 9.18 17.01
N ASP A 298 -13.25 10.32 17.36
CA ASP A 298 -14.67 10.41 17.73
C ASP A 298 -15.58 9.92 16.60
N ILE A 299 -15.26 10.25 15.34
CA ILE A 299 -15.99 9.74 14.16
C ILE A 299 -15.89 8.22 14.05
N ILE A 300 -14.69 7.65 14.24
CA ILE A 300 -14.49 6.20 14.21
C ILE A 300 -15.38 5.53 15.27
N GLU A 301 -15.37 6.05 16.49
CA GLU A 301 -16.08 5.46 17.63
C GLU A 301 -17.60 5.66 17.54
N LEU A 302 -18.07 6.88 17.25
CA LEU A 302 -19.48 7.25 17.21
C LEU A 302 -20.24 6.50 16.12
N TYR A 303 -19.64 6.36 14.94
CA TYR A 303 -20.27 5.72 13.79
C TYR A 303 -19.81 4.26 13.60
N GLY A 304 -18.82 3.80 14.38
CA GLY A 304 -18.21 2.47 14.28
C GLY A 304 -17.62 2.21 12.88
N LEU A 305 -17.00 3.23 12.28
CA LEU A 305 -16.48 3.16 10.92
C LEU A 305 -15.09 2.52 10.87
N SER A 306 -14.73 1.92 9.74
CA SER A 306 -13.34 1.56 9.49
C SER A 306 -12.49 2.84 9.36
N VAL A 307 -11.17 2.76 9.57
CA VAL A 307 -10.27 3.93 9.42
C VAL A 307 -10.40 4.56 8.02
N SER A 308 -10.56 3.73 6.99
CA SER A 308 -10.78 4.18 5.61
C SER A 308 -12.11 4.91 5.45
N ASP A 309 -13.21 4.34 5.95
CA ASP A 309 -14.55 4.96 5.87
C ASP A 309 -14.62 6.25 6.67
N ALA A 310 -14.04 6.24 7.89
CA ALA A 310 -13.99 7.40 8.76
C ALA A 310 -13.20 8.54 8.13
N TYR A 311 -12.14 8.26 7.36
CA TYR A 311 -11.33 9.32 6.73
C TYR A 311 -12.12 10.05 5.66
N VAL A 312 -12.85 9.32 4.82
CA VAL A 312 -13.74 9.93 3.82
C VAL A 312 -14.82 10.76 4.52
N TYR A 313 -15.47 10.20 5.55
CA TYR A 313 -16.46 10.91 6.35
C TYR A 313 -15.91 12.19 6.96
N TYR A 314 -14.75 12.12 7.62
CA TYR A 314 -14.08 13.25 8.26
C TYR A 314 -13.78 14.36 7.27
N VAL A 315 -13.25 14.02 6.09
CA VAL A 315 -12.94 14.98 5.05
C VAL A 315 -14.21 15.69 4.56
N GLU A 316 -15.28 14.93 4.27
CA GLU A 316 -16.57 15.51 3.86
C GLU A 316 -17.19 16.38 4.97
N ALA A 317 -17.15 15.95 6.23
CA ALA A 317 -17.66 16.69 7.37
C ALA A 317 -16.92 18.03 7.54
N LYS A 318 -15.58 18.04 7.41
CA LYS A 318 -14.78 19.26 7.47
C LYS A 318 -15.03 20.19 6.29
N TYR A 319 -15.28 19.67 5.09
CA TYR A 319 -15.70 20.51 3.96
C TYR A 319 -17.05 21.17 4.20
N ILE A 320 -18.04 20.42 4.73
CA ILE A 320 -19.36 20.94 5.10
C ILE A 320 -19.24 22.03 6.19
N GLU A 321 -18.47 21.78 7.25
CA GLU A 321 -18.23 22.73 8.34
C GLU A 321 -17.65 24.06 7.83
N ARG A 322 -16.70 23.98 6.89
CA ARG A 322 -16.00 25.13 6.32
C ARG A 322 -16.77 25.83 5.18
N GLY A 323 -17.90 25.28 4.75
CA GLY A 323 -18.66 25.80 3.61
C GLY A 323 -17.87 25.75 2.29
N ILE A 324 -16.85 24.91 2.20
CA ILE A 324 -16.02 24.74 1.01
C ILE A 324 -16.74 23.81 0.04
N LEU A 325 -16.81 24.24 -1.21
CA LEU A 325 -17.42 23.49 -2.30
C LEU A 325 -16.54 22.28 -2.66
N THR A 326 -17.07 21.07 -2.43
CA THR A 326 -16.53 19.82 -2.99
C THR A 326 -17.24 19.51 -4.32
N PRO A 327 -16.72 18.63 -5.19
CA PRO A 327 -17.50 18.18 -6.36
C PRO A 327 -18.90 17.65 -6.00
N LEU A 328 -19.12 17.16 -4.77
CA LEU A 328 -20.44 16.81 -4.25
C LEU A 328 -21.17 18.05 -3.70
N GLY A 329 -20.50 18.92 -2.96
CA GLY A 329 -21.06 20.18 -2.44
C GLY A 329 -21.49 21.18 -3.51
N ASP A 330 -20.69 21.38 -4.57
CA ASP A 330 -21.04 22.12 -5.79
C ASP A 330 -22.25 21.54 -6.49
N TYR A 331 -22.34 20.20 -6.51
CA TYR A 331 -23.38 19.49 -7.25
C TYR A 331 -24.69 19.46 -6.48
N VAL A 332 -24.64 19.21 -5.17
CA VAL A 332 -25.76 19.35 -4.24
C VAL A 332 -26.24 20.79 -4.23
N SER A 333 -25.35 21.78 -4.20
CA SER A 333 -25.70 23.22 -4.26
C SER A 333 -26.27 23.65 -5.62
N SER A 334 -25.70 23.17 -6.74
CA SER A 334 -26.19 23.47 -8.09
C SER A 334 -27.57 22.84 -8.36
N PHE A 335 -27.77 21.60 -7.91
CA PHE A 335 -29.07 20.94 -8.02
C PHE A 335 -30.09 21.56 -7.07
N TYR A 336 -29.67 21.97 -5.86
CA TYR A 336 -30.51 22.72 -4.93
C TYR A 336 -30.99 24.03 -5.55
N ASN A 337 -30.10 24.80 -6.19
CA ASN A 337 -30.49 26.01 -6.95
C ASN A 337 -31.51 25.68 -8.06
N LEU A 338 -31.32 24.57 -8.78
CA LEU A 338 -32.23 24.12 -9.84
C LEU A 338 -33.61 23.69 -9.30
N TYR A 339 -33.64 23.01 -8.14
CA TYR A 339 -34.85 22.56 -7.45
C TYR A 339 -35.64 23.75 -6.88
N ASN A 340 -34.91 24.71 -6.31
CA ASN A 340 -35.46 25.97 -5.77
C ASN A 340 -36.08 26.84 -6.87
N THR A 341 -35.62 26.74 -8.12
CA THR A 341 -36.25 27.41 -9.28
C THR A 341 -37.47 26.69 -9.85
N ASN A 342 -37.68 25.40 -9.58
CA ASN A 342 -38.65 24.57 -10.31
C ASN A 342 -39.71 23.81 -9.47
N MET A 343 -39.76 23.93 -8.14
CA MET A 343 -40.94 23.49 -7.39
C MET A 343 -41.30 24.41 -6.22
N LEU A 344 -42.54 24.90 -6.27
CA LEU A 344 -43.30 25.38 -5.12
C LEU A 344 -43.31 24.29 -4.05
N ILE A 345 -42.98 24.70 -2.83
CA ILE A 345 -43.20 23.98 -1.59
C ILE A 345 -44.61 23.35 -1.63
N SER A 346 -44.71 22.02 -1.72
CA SER A 346 -45.88 21.33 -1.21
C SER A 346 -45.51 20.83 0.18
N GLU A 347 -45.86 21.61 1.20
CA GLU A 347 -45.91 21.13 2.57
C GLU A 347 -46.82 19.90 2.60
N GLY A 348 -46.25 18.72 2.82
CA GLY A 348 -47.02 17.62 3.40
C GLY A 348 -47.34 17.98 4.85
N GLU A 349 -48.50 17.55 5.34
CA GLU A 349 -49.13 17.94 6.62
C GLU A 349 -48.26 17.77 7.89
N ASN A 350 -47.04 17.24 7.80
CA ASN A 350 -46.18 16.85 8.92
C ASN A 350 -44.77 17.49 8.96
N ASN A 351 -44.46 18.54 8.18
CA ASN A 351 -43.09 19.10 8.11
C ASN A 351 -42.03 18.08 7.63
N GLU A 352 -42.43 17.07 6.85
CA GLU A 352 -41.50 16.09 6.29
C GLU A 352 -40.72 16.70 5.11
N VAL A 353 -39.39 16.77 5.23
CA VAL A 353 -38.50 17.20 4.15
C VAL A 353 -38.47 16.09 3.08
N PHE A 354 -39.15 16.32 1.95
CA PHE A 354 -39.13 15.37 0.84
C PHE A 354 -37.84 15.54 0.02
N ILE A 355 -36.95 14.56 0.10
CA ILE A 355 -35.71 14.52 -0.70
C ILE A 355 -36.00 13.72 -1.97
N PRO A 356 -35.97 14.34 -3.17
CA PRO A 356 -36.25 13.65 -4.42
C PRO A 356 -35.39 12.39 -4.61
N ASN A 357 -36.00 11.32 -5.12
CA ASN A 357 -35.30 10.07 -5.45
C ASN A 357 -34.07 10.28 -6.34
N GLU A 358 -34.05 11.33 -7.16
CA GLU A 358 -32.91 11.66 -8.01
C GLU A 358 -31.70 12.21 -7.23
N ILE A 359 -31.93 12.91 -6.11
CA ILE A 359 -30.86 13.30 -5.17
C ILE A 359 -30.32 12.04 -4.47
N LEU A 360 -31.21 11.18 -3.97
CA LEU A 360 -30.83 9.93 -3.30
C LEU A 360 -30.03 9.01 -4.23
N ASN A 361 -30.47 8.83 -5.48
CA ASN A 361 -29.78 8.03 -6.49
C ASN A 361 -28.40 8.59 -6.86
N ARG A 362 -28.21 9.91 -6.79
CA ARG A 362 -26.93 10.56 -7.12
C ARG A 362 -25.96 10.61 -5.96
N ILE A 363 -26.45 10.76 -4.71
CA ILE A 363 -25.64 10.49 -3.51
C ILE A 363 -25.19 9.02 -3.53
N ALA A 364 -26.10 8.09 -3.88
CA ALA A 364 -25.76 6.68 -4.08
C ALA A 364 -24.76 6.46 -5.23
N TYR A 365 -24.85 7.19 -6.35
CA TYR A 365 -23.86 7.18 -7.43
C TYR A 365 -22.50 7.73 -6.99
N PHE A 366 -22.48 8.79 -6.18
CA PHE A 366 -21.23 9.33 -5.62
C PHE A 366 -20.50 8.28 -4.78
N CYS A 367 -21.27 7.59 -3.92
CA CYS A 367 -20.79 6.54 -3.04
C CYS A 367 -20.36 5.25 -3.76
N THR A 368 -20.80 5.03 -5.00
CA THR A 368 -20.55 3.78 -5.75
C THR A 368 -19.59 3.94 -6.93
N GLU A 369 -19.66 5.04 -7.69
CA GLU A 369 -19.10 5.12 -9.04
C GLU A 369 -18.41 6.45 -9.38
N HIS A 370 -18.26 7.40 -8.43
CA HIS A 370 -17.81 8.75 -8.80
C HIS A 370 -16.37 8.78 -9.36
N PRO A 371 -16.18 9.20 -10.63
CA PRO A 371 -14.85 9.22 -11.27
C PRO A 371 -13.87 10.22 -10.64
N LYS A 372 -14.35 11.13 -9.79
CA LYS A 372 -13.55 12.14 -9.06
C LYS A 372 -13.11 11.71 -7.65
N LEU A 373 -13.64 10.61 -7.10
CA LEU A 373 -13.00 9.92 -5.97
C LEU A 373 -11.80 9.08 -6.45
N LYS A 374 -11.66 8.89 -7.76
CA LYS A 374 -10.46 8.39 -8.44
C LYS A 374 -9.50 9.53 -8.86
N HIS A 375 -9.61 10.73 -8.27
CA HIS A 375 -8.96 11.91 -8.82
C HIS A 375 -7.42 11.83 -8.82
N ASN A 376 -6.89 11.89 -10.05
CA ASN A 376 -5.52 12.17 -10.41
C ASN A 376 -5.42 13.67 -10.72
N ASP A 377 -5.71 14.53 -9.73
CA ASP A 377 -5.72 15.98 -9.91
C ASP A 377 -4.27 16.49 -9.80
N LYS A 378 -3.80 17.21 -10.83
CA LYS A 378 -2.38 17.58 -11.01
C LYS A 378 -1.86 18.64 -10.03
N SER A 379 -2.36 18.67 -8.79
CA SER A 379 -1.79 19.44 -7.68
C SER A 379 -1.63 18.68 -6.35
N SER A 380 -2.08 17.43 -6.22
CA SER A 380 -1.71 16.57 -5.07
C SER A 380 -2.21 15.13 -5.30
N ASP A 381 -1.29 14.17 -5.40
CA ASP A 381 -1.51 12.75 -5.77
C ASP A 381 -2.27 11.90 -4.71
N GLN A 382 -3.34 12.39 -4.06
CA GLN A 382 -4.04 11.64 -3.01
C GLN A 382 -5.31 10.93 -3.52
N GLN A 383 -5.31 9.60 -3.54
CA GLN A 383 -6.48 8.77 -3.85
C GLN A 383 -7.31 8.50 -2.58
N TYR A 384 -8.64 8.59 -2.67
CA TYR A 384 -9.51 8.17 -1.56
C TYR A 384 -9.58 6.63 -1.48
N PRO A 385 -9.57 6.04 -0.27
CA PRO A 385 -9.76 4.61 -0.12
C PRO A 385 -11.20 4.20 -0.51
N SER A 386 -11.37 2.93 -0.93
CA SER A 386 -12.69 2.39 -1.25
C SER A 386 -13.60 2.36 -0.01
N LEU A 387 -14.84 2.79 -0.17
CA LEU A 387 -15.84 2.79 0.90
C LEU A 387 -16.56 1.45 1.04
N SER A 388 -16.77 1.01 2.29
CA SER A 388 -17.72 -0.06 2.62
C SER A 388 -19.17 0.46 2.52
N GLU A 389 -20.16 -0.43 2.43
CA GLU A 389 -21.57 -0.03 2.48
C GLU A 389 -21.90 0.82 3.72
N LYS A 390 -21.28 0.51 4.86
CA LYS A 390 -21.44 1.29 6.08
C LYS A 390 -20.86 2.70 5.94
N GLY A 391 -19.68 2.83 5.33
CA GLY A 391 -19.07 4.12 5.04
C GLY A 391 -19.90 4.96 4.08
N LYS A 392 -20.42 4.34 3.01
CA LYS A 392 -21.34 4.99 2.07
C LYS A 392 -22.57 5.55 2.80
N ASN A 393 -23.23 4.73 3.62
CA ASN A 393 -24.41 5.15 4.38
C ASN A 393 -24.09 6.30 5.34
N ALA A 394 -22.95 6.26 6.03
CA ALA A 394 -22.56 7.34 6.93
C ALA A 394 -22.33 8.67 6.21
N VAL A 395 -21.69 8.65 5.03
CA VAL A 395 -21.51 9.85 4.19
C VAL A 395 -22.85 10.35 3.65
N VAL A 396 -23.76 9.44 3.25
CA VAL A 396 -25.12 9.80 2.85
C VAL A 396 -25.83 10.51 4.00
N ASP A 397 -25.85 9.91 5.19
CA ASP A 397 -26.54 10.46 6.37
C ASP A 397 -25.99 11.83 6.78
N LEU A 398 -24.66 12.02 6.69
CA LEU A 398 -24.00 13.32 6.91
C LEU A 398 -24.57 14.40 5.97
N TRP A 399 -24.66 14.08 4.67
CA TRP A 399 -25.19 15.01 3.67
C TRP A 399 -26.71 15.23 3.82
N LEU A 400 -27.48 14.20 4.15
CA LEU A 400 -28.92 14.33 4.45
C LEU A 400 -29.14 15.23 5.67
N GLY A 401 -28.34 15.08 6.72
CA GLY A 401 -28.35 15.95 7.90
C GLY A 401 -28.07 17.40 7.53
N ARG A 402 -27.03 17.65 6.73
CA ARG A 402 -26.71 19.01 6.24
C ARG A 402 -27.85 19.63 5.45
N ILE A 403 -28.48 18.86 4.56
CA ILE A 403 -29.65 19.31 3.81
C ILE A 403 -30.78 19.68 4.78
N GLY A 404 -31.05 18.84 5.78
CA GLY A 404 -32.02 19.09 6.85
C GLY A 404 -31.76 20.38 7.63
N GLU A 405 -30.51 20.65 8.03
CA GLU A 405 -30.13 21.90 8.71
C GLU A 405 -30.42 23.14 7.86
N ILE A 406 -30.10 23.08 6.56
CA ILE A 406 -30.39 24.18 5.63
C ILE A 406 -31.91 24.43 5.56
N PHE A 407 -32.72 23.37 5.54
CA PHE A 407 -34.17 23.48 5.59
C PHE A 407 -34.67 24.08 6.91
N SER A 408 -34.16 23.63 8.07
CA SER A 408 -34.58 24.13 9.38
C SER A 408 -34.19 25.59 9.65
N LYS A 409 -33.02 26.04 9.17
CA LYS A 409 -32.61 27.46 9.24
C LYS A 409 -33.48 28.34 8.34
N ARG A 410 -33.91 27.82 7.17
CA ARG A 410 -34.84 28.53 6.28
C ARG A 410 -36.21 28.78 6.93
N THR A 411 -36.72 27.93 7.82
CA THR A 411 -38.00 28.18 8.50
C THR A 411 -37.95 29.40 9.43
N GLU A 412 -36.77 29.77 9.97
CA GLU A 412 -36.61 30.98 10.79
C GLU A 412 -36.31 32.23 9.95
N GLU A 413 -35.55 32.11 8.85
CA GLU A 413 -35.20 33.26 7.98
C GLU A 413 -36.28 33.63 6.95
N TYR A 414 -37.20 32.72 6.57
CA TYR A 414 -38.31 33.03 5.66
C TYR A 414 -39.37 33.96 6.27
N ILE A 415 -39.33 34.21 7.58
CA ILE A 415 -40.16 35.25 8.21
C ILE A 415 -39.61 36.65 7.92
N LYS A 416 -38.36 36.81 7.44
CA LYS A 416 -37.76 38.15 7.34
C LYS A 416 -37.37 38.64 5.96
N GLU A 417 -36.71 37.90 5.09
CA GLU A 417 -36.16 38.55 3.88
C GLU A 417 -36.01 37.55 2.73
N GLY A 418 -37.09 37.43 1.94
CA GLY A 418 -36.91 37.07 0.55
C GLY A 418 -36.02 38.13 -0.12
N SER A 419 -35.02 37.66 -0.88
CA SER A 419 -34.47 38.32 -2.09
C SER A 419 -33.01 38.80 -2.13
N GLU A 420 -32.12 38.56 -1.15
CA GLU A 420 -30.75 39.17 -1.26
C GLU A 420 -29.49 38.30 -1.20
N LEU A 421 -29.43 37.07 -0.68
CA LEU A 421 -28.10 36.43 -0.47
C LEU A 421 -27.97 35.02 -1.06
N ALA A 422 -27.96 34.95 -2.40
CA ALA A 422 -27.38 33.83 -3.15
C ALA A 422 -25.85 33.93 -3.29
N ILE A 423 -25.20 34.80 -2.52
CA ILE A 423 -23.75 35.07 -2.59
C ILE A 423 -23.19 35.17 -1.18
N MET A 424 -22.69 34.06 -0.67
CA MET A 424 -21.70 33.92 0.40
C MET A 424 -21.25 32.47 0.23
N LEU A 425 -20.08 32.18 -0.34
CA LEU A 425 -18.89 31.89 0.45
C LEU A 425 -17.70 31.78 -0.52
N THR A 426 -17.00 32.89 -0.74
CA THR A 426 -15.59 32.86 -1.11
C THR A 426 -14.94 33.87 -0.19
N TYR A 427 -13.99 33.46 0.64
CA TYR A 427 -12.66 34.08 0.77
C TYR A 427 -11.86 33.45 1.93
N GLU A 428 -10.63 33.10 1.56
CA GLU A 428 -9.37 33.11 2.33
C GLU A 428 -9.34 32.55 3.76
N ASP A 429 -8.84 31.31 3.86
CA ASP A 429 -8.07 30.87 5.02
C ASP A 429 -6.88 30.02 4.55
N GLU A 430 -5.70 30.24 5.14
CA GLU A 430 -4.40 29.66 4.78
C GLU A 430 -4.25 28.15 5.10
N ASP A 431 -5.35 27.41 5.16
CA ASP A 431 -5.32 25.94 5.13
C ASP A 431 -5.37 25.51 3.67
N ASN A 432 -4.21 25.18 3.08
CA ASN A 432 -4.10 24.60 1.72
C ASN A 432 -4.81 23.22 1.64
N PHE A 433 -6.14 23.20 1.66
CA PHE A 433 -6.92 22.34 0.79
C PHE A 433 -7.02 23.12 -0.52
N SER A 434 -6.34 22.68 -1.58
CA SER A 434 -6.49 23.34 -2.88
C SER A 434 -7.97 23.38 -3.24
N PRO A 435 -8.56 24.57 -3.53
CA PRO A 435 -9.91 24.63 -4.05
C PRO A 435 -9.94 23.86 -5.37
N VAL A 436 -10.82 22.86 -5.47
CA VAL A 436 -10.93 21.97 -6.64
C VAL A 436 -11.50 22.73 -7.86
N ILE A 437 -12.00 23.95 -7.68
CA ILE A 437 -12.57 24.75 -8.76
C ILE A 437 -11.91 26.13 -8.84
N SER A 438 -11.03 26.27 -9.83
CA SER A 438 -10.73 27.56 -10.45
C SER A 438 -11.23 27.55 -11.90
N ASN A 439 -12.52 27.29 -12.13
CA ASN A 439 -13.17 27.72 -13.38
C ASN A 439 -14.70 27.68 -13.29
N PRO A 440 -15.40 28.76 -13.69
CA PRO A 440 -16.86 28.77 -13.77
C PRO A 440 -17.30 27.90 -14.96
N VAL A 441 -17.96 26.78 -14.69
CA VAL A 441 -18.57 25.96 -15.75
C VAL A 441 -19.86 26.64 -16.19
N LYS A 442 -19.87 27.21 -17.41
CA LYS A 442 -21.10 27.58 -18.11
C LYS A 442 -21.85 26.31 -18.50
N TYR A 443 -22.98 26.06 -17.86
CA TYR A 443 -23.96 25.08 -18.36
C TYR A 443 -25.00 25.82 -19.21
N GLU A 444 -24.96 25.64 -20.53
CA GLU A 444 -26.08 25.99 -21.42
C GLU A 444 -27.10 24.84 -21.38
N TYR A 445 -28.25 25.09 -20.75
CA TYR A 445 -29.40 24.18 -20.77
C TYR A 445 -30.31 24.59 -21.92
N THR A 446 -30.34 23.81 -23.01
CA THR A 446 -31.38 23.95 -24.04
C THR A 446 -32.62 23.17 -23.61
N SER A 447 -33.58 23.85 -23.01
CA SER A 447 -34.91 23.28 -22.71
C SER A 447 -35.76 23.24 -23.99
N SER A 448 -35.97 22.06 -24.57
CA SER A 448 -37.00 21.86 -25.58
C SER A 448 -38.25 21.26 -24.94
N PHE A 449 -39.07 22.10 -24.32
CA PHE A 449 -40.49 21.82 -24.12
C PHE A 449 -41.27 22.77 -25.03
N THR A 450 -41.56 22.31 -26.24
CA THR A 450 -42.46 22.99 -27.17
C THR A 450 -43.89 22.78 -26.70
N THR A 451 -44.49 23.80 -26.08
CA THR A 451 -45.93 23.97 -26.07
C THR A 451 -46.36 24.47 -27.43
N ASP A 452 -46.91 23.58 -28.22
CA ASP A 452 -47.53 23.87 -29.50
C ASP A 452 -48.85 24.63 -29.26
N ARG A 453 -48.89 25.91 -29.63
CA ARG A 453 -50.14 26.69 -29.83
C ARG A 453 -49.87 27.92 -30.70
N THR A 454 -50.16 27.71 -31.99
CA THR A 454 -50.98 28.56 -32.87
C THR A 454 -50.69 30.06 -32.99
N GLU A 455 -50.39 30.39 -34.25
CA GLU A 455 -50.93 31.53 -35.01
C GLU A 455 -50.25 32.91 -34.89
N SER A 456 -49.48 33.21 -35.93
CA SER A 456 -49.85 34.18 -36.99
C SER A 456 -48.99 35.45 -37.12
N ARG A 457 -48.50 35.62 -38.36
CA ARG A 457 -48.19 36.89 -39.07
C ARG A 457 -47.02 37.71 -38.51
N GLU A 458 -46.19 38.41 -39.27
CA GLU A 458 -46.06 38.73 -40.68
C GLU A 458 -44.69 39.44 -40.80
N THR A 459 -43.95 39.20 -41.88
CA THR A 459 -43.13 40.16 -42.65
C THR A 459 -42.46 41.37 -41.97
N MET A 460 -41.12 41.50 -42.14
CA MET A 460 -40.40 42.62 -42.82
C MET A 460 -38.91 42.63 -42.38
N VAL A 461 -37.97 42.31 -43.28
CA VAL A 461 -37.14 43.26 -44.07
C VAL A 461 -36.07 44.01 -43.25
N GLN A 462 -34.84 43.52 -43.35
CA GLN A 462 -33.64 44.16 -43.96
C GLN A 462 -33.14 45.55 -43.47
N TYR A 463 -31.80 45.67 -43.50
CA TYR A 463 -30.89 46.85 -43.41
C TYR A 463 -30.43 47.23 -41.98
N CYS A 464 -29.14 47.35 -41.66
CA CYS A 464 -27.88 47.46 -42.40
C CYS A 464 -26.78 46.59 -41.78
#